data_AF-A0A8S9WHY8-F1
#
_entry.id   AF-A0A8S9WHY8-F1
#
_cell.length_a   1.000
_cell.length_b   1.000
_cell.length_c   1.000
_cell.angle_alpha   90.00
_cell.angle_beta   90.00
_cell.angle_gamma   90.00
#
_symmetry.space_group_name_H-M   'P 1'
#
loop_
_entity.id
_entity.type
_entity.pdbx_description
1 polymer ?
#
loop_
_entity_poly.entity_id
_entity_poly.type
_entity_poly.pdbx_seq_one_letter_code
_entity_poly.pdbx_strand_id
1 'polypeptide(L)'
;MQWREKELLELLKNERLNTSEVVKRANMSKTTTLKYLEGLKGKGLITCEMIGPTKLWSLTNARKESGNPEKKGRFGMKRIEEFIHVDQEVFSLLDEFENVTGKRLELVVNKKGITLRIQEDTA
;
A
#
# COMPACT_ATOMS: atom_id res chain seq x y z
N MET A 1 5.65 -14.91 5.84
CA MET A 1 5.18 -15.04 4.44
C MET A 1 5.63 -16.40 3.92
N GLN A 2 4.73 -17.24 3.40
CA GLN A 2 5.07 -18.61 2.98
C GLN A 2 5.82 -18.62 1.64
N TRP A 3 6.64 -19.64 1.36
CA TRP A 3 7.45 -19.70 0.12
C TRP A 3 6.58 -19.68 -1.16
N ARG A 4 5.42 -20.32 -1.13
CA ARG A 4 4.40 -20.29 -2.21
C ARG A 4 3.90 -18.88 -2.52
N GLU A 5 3.74 -18.05 -1.50
CA GLU A 5 3.30 -16.66 -1.67
C GLU A 5 4.40 -15.82 -2.33
N LYS A 6 5.67 -16.06 -1.96
CA LYS A 6 6.82 -15.39 -2.59
C LYS A 6 6.95 -15.75 -4.07
N GLU A 7 6.78 -17.03 -4.42
CA GLU A 7 6.79 -17.51 -5.81
C GLU A 7 5.78 -16.75 -6.69
N LEU A 8 4.55 -16.58 -6.20
CA LEU A 8 3.50 -15.84 -6.93
C LEU A 8 3.80 -14.34 -7.05
N LEU A 9 4.43 -13.73 -6.04
CA LEU A 9 4.83 -12.32 -6.11
C LEU A 9 5.95 -12.10 -7.13
N GLU A 10 6.92 -13.01 -7.22
CA GLU A 10 7.97 -12.93 -8.24
C GLU A 10 7.41 -13.15 -9.66
N LEU A 11 6.45 -14.06 -9.84
CA LEU A 11 5.76 -14.25 -11.12
C LEU A 11 5.02 -13.00 -11.60
N LEU A 12 4.48 -12.21 -10.67
CA LEU A 12 3.69 -11.00 -10.98
C LEU A 12 4.53 -9.71 -11.00
N LYS A 13 5.84 -9.82 -10.78
CA LYS A 13 6.73 -8.67 -10.56
C LYS A 13 6.82 -7.73 -11.76
N ASN A 14 6.80 -8.31 -12.96
CA ASN A 14 7.09 -7.58 -14.20
C ASN A 14 5.91 -7.53 -15.18
N GLU A 15 4.83 -8.27 -14.93
CA GLU A 15 3.71 -8.37 -15.87
C GLU A 15 2.38 -8.69 -15.18
N ARG A 16 1.29 -8.40 -15.89
CA ARG A 16 -0.07 -8.73 -15.46
C ARG A 16 -0.45 -10.06 -16.10
N LEU A 17 -0.81 -11.05 -15.29
CA LEU A 17 -1.06 -12.41 -15.76
C LEU A 17 -2.51 -12.78 -15.54
N ASN A 18 -3.12 -13.45 -16.52
CA ASN A 18 -4.42 -14.06 -16.30
C ASN A 18 -4.29 -15.32 -15.43
N THR A 19 -5.40 -15.74 -14.83
CA THR A 19 -5.42 -16.92 -13.94
C THR A 19 -4.79 -18.16 -14.57
N SER A 20 -5.02 -18.41 -15.87
CA SER A 20 -4.47 -19.59 -16.54
C SER A 20 -2.96 -19.51 -16.70
N GLU A 21 -2.40 -18.33 -16.95
CA GLU A 21 -0.96 -18.10 -17.03
C GLU A 21 -0.28 -18.26 -15.68
N VAL A 22 -0.87 -17.68 -14.62
CA VAL A 22 -0.34 -17.86 -13.26
C VAL A 22 -0.36 -19.34 -12.89
N VAL A 23 -1.43 -20.07 -13.19
CA VAL A 23 -1.53 -21.51 -12.88
C VAL A 23 -0.53 -22.34 -13.69
N LYS A 24 -0.28 -22.00 -14.97
CA LYS A 24 0.71 -22.70 -15.80
C LYS A 24 2.14 -22.50 -15.31
N ARG A 25 2.45 -21.31 -14.80
CA ARG A 25 3.80 -20.92 -14.39
C ARG A 25 4.08 -21.22 -12.92
N ALA A 26 3.04 -21.28 -12.10
CA ALA A 26 3.15 -21.68 -10.71
C ALA A 26 3.31 -23.20 -10.63
N ASN A 27 4.27 -23.68 -9.83
CA ASN A 27 4.49 -25.11 -9.63
C ASN A 27 3.47 -25.71 -8.65
N MET A 28 2.16 -25.55 -8.94
CA MET A 28 1.08 -25.99 -8.04
C MET A 28 -0.29 -26.16 -8.71
N SER A 29 -1.20 -26.85 -8.01
CA SER A 29 -2.57 -27.06 -8.51
C SER A 29 -3.37 -25.76 -8.56
N LYS A 30 -4.28 -25.66 -9.54
CA LYS A 30 -5.17 -24.51 -9.75
C LYS A 30 -5.85 -24.01 -8.48
N THR A 31 -6.44 -24.92 -7.71
CA THR A 31 -7.12 -24.60 -6.45
C THR A 31 -6.16 -23.98 -5.43
N THR A 32 -4.94 -24.50 -5.35
CA THR A 32 -3.93 -23.99 -4.45
C THR A 32 -3.42 -22.62 -4.88
N THR A 33 -3.17 -22.42 -6.19
CA THR A 33 -2.80 -21.12 -6.77
C THR A 33 -3.83 -20.06 -6.42
N LEU A 34 -5.12 -20.35 -6.65
CA LEU A 34 -6.21 -19.42 -6.36
C LEU A 34 -6.32 -19.10 -4.86
N LYS A 35 -6.15 -20.10 -3.98
CA LYS A 35 -6.15 -19.88 -2.53
C LYS A 35 -5.06 -18.87 -2.11
N TYR A 36 -3.84 -19.03 -2.64
CA TYR A 36 -2.75 -18.11 -2.31
C TYR A 36 -2.93 -16.73 -2.96
N LEU A 37 -3.44 -16.65 -4.19
CA LEU A 37 -3.75 -15.37 -4.85
C LEU A 37 -4.81 -14.58 -4.08
N GLU A 38 -5.91 -15.20 -3.67
CA GLU A 38 -6.93 -14.54 -2.84
C GLU A 38 -6.36 -14.15 -1.46
N GLY A 39 -5.49 -14.98 -0.88
CA GLY A 39 -4.77 -14.63 0.36
C GLY A 39 -3.85 -13.40 0.21
N LEU A 40 -3.07 -13.33 -0.88
CA LEU A 40 -2.20 -12.21 -1.22
C LEU A 40 -3.00 -10.93 -1.52
N LYS A 41 -4.14 -11.07 -2.21
CA LYS A 41 -5.09 -9.99 -2.45
C LYS A 41 -5.71 -9.49 -1.14
N GLY A 42 -6.10 -10.38 -0.24
CA GLY A 42 -6.58 -10.05 1.09
C GLY A 42 -5.56 -9.28 1.95
N LYS A 43 -4.26 -9.53 1.71
CA LYS A 43 -3.11 -8.81 2.29
C LYS A 43 -2.78 -7.49 1.56
N GLY A 44 -3.42 -7.20 0.44
CA GLY A 44 -3.17 -5.99 -0.36
C GLY A 44 -1.87 -6.00 -1.18
N LEU A 45 -1.20 -7.15 -1.32
CA LEU A 45 0.07 -7.25 -2.06
C LEU A 45 -0.13 -7.37 -3.57
N ILE A 46 -1.28 -7.89 -3.99
CA ILE A 46 -1.68 -8.01 -5.38
C ILE A 46 -3.12 -7.52 -5.57
N THR A 47 -3.45 -7.19 -6.81
CA THR A 47 -4.79 -6.83 -7.27
C THR A 47 -5.31 -7.83 -8.28
N CYS A 48 -6.64 -7.93 -8.39
CA CYS A 48 -7.32 -8.73 -9.40
C CYS A 48 -8.31 -7.83 -10.13
N GLU A 49 -8.09 -7.60 -11.41
CA GLU A 49 -9.00 -6.86 -12.29
C GLU A 49 -9.78 -7.84 -13.17
N MET A 50 -11.04 -7.49 -13.45
CA MET A 50 -11.87 -8.23 -14.40
C MET A 50 -11.85 -7.50 -15.73
N ILE A 51 -11.30 -8.13 -16.77
CA ILE A 51 -11.43 -7.68 -18.16
C ILE A 51 -12.32 -8.69 -18.87
N GLY A 52 -13.61 -8.34 -19.03
CA GLY A 52 -14.64 -9.28 -19.47
C GLY A 52 -14.75 -10.48 -18.51
N PRO A 53 -14.72 -11.74 -18.99
CA PRO A 53 -14.73 -12.92 -18.13
C PRO A 53 -13.37 -13.25 -17.49
N THR A 54 -12.32 -12.48 -17.81
CA THR A 54 -10.94 -12.82 -17.45
C THR A 54 -10.49 -12.09 -16.19
N LYS A 55 -10.04 -12.85 -15.20
CA LYS A 55 -9.30 -12.35 -14.03
C LYS A 55 -7.83 -12.11 -14.38
N LEU A 56 -7.39 -10.86 -14.32
CA LEU A 56 -6.00 -10.43 -14.43
C LEU A 56 -5.43 -10.10 -13.05
N TRP A 57 -4.29 -10.71 -12.75
CA TRP A 57 -3.57 -10.54 -11.49
C TRP A 57 -2.32 -9.70 -11.72
N SER A 58 -2.02 -8.80 -10.79
CA SER A 58 -0.83 -7.95 -10.85
C SER A 58 -0.43 -7.48 -9.46
N LEU A 59 0.85 -7.15 -9.24
CA LEU A 59 1.26 -6.47 -8.02
C LEU A 59 0.46 -5.17 -7.84
N THR A 60 0.08 -4.85 -6.60
CA THR A 60 -0.67 -3.61 -6.30
C THR A 60 0.07 -2.35 -6.76
N ASN A 61 1.40 -2.40 -6.79
CA ASN A 61 2.27 -1.28 -7.16
C ASN A 61 2.69 -1.29 -8.64
N ALA A 62 2.28 -2.29 -9.44
CA ALA A 62 2.55 -2.34 -10.87
C ALA A 62 1.66 -1.38 -11.70
N ARG A 63 0.77 -0.61 -11.05
CA ARG A 63 0.04 0.50 -11.67
C ARG A 63 0.93 1.74 -11.80
N LYS A 64 2.03 1.63 -12.53
CA LYS A 64 2.52 2.76 -13.33
C LYS A 64 2.13 2.43 -14.75
N GLU A 65 1.39 3.34 -15.37
CA GLU A 65 0.85 3.29 -16.74
C GLU A 65 -0.53 2.61 -16.90
N SER A 66 -1.49 3.43 -17.35
CA SER A 66 -2.88 3.12 -17.73
C SER A 66 -3.93 3.19 -16.61
N GLY A 67 -4.68 4.30 -16.62
CA GLY A 67 -5.59 4.73 -15.57
C GLY A 67 -6.99 4.12 -15.58
N ASN A 68 -7.64 4.20 -14.40
CA ASN A 68 -9.04 4.58 -14.15
C ASN A 68 -9.29 4.46 -12.62
N PRO A 69 -9.76 5.50 -11.91
CA PRO A 69 -9.83 5.51 -10.46
C PRO A 69 -11.26 5.22 -9.98
N GLU A 70 -11.71 3.97 -9.97
CA GLU A 70 -12.99 3.65 -9.30
C GLU A 70 -12.96 2.38 -8.45
N LYS A 71 -13.28 2.60 -7.16
CA LYS A 71 -13.89 1.69 -6.17
C LYS A 71 -12.97 0.84 -5.27
N LYS A 72 -12.64 1.51 -4.15
CA LYS A 72 -12.97 1.19 -2.74
C LYS A 72 -12.68 -0.23 -2.20
N GLY A 73 -11.82 -0.26 -1.18
CA GLY A 73 -11.89 -1.25 -0.10
C GLY A 73 -10.51 -1.53 0.49
N ARG A 74 -10.17 -0.88 1.60
CA ARG A 74 -8.88 -0.95 2.32
C ARG A 74 -7.73 -0.17 1.66
N PHE A 75 -7.88 1.15 1.57
CA PHE A 75 -6.73 2.06 1.48
C PHE A 75 -5.98 1.99 2.81
N GLY A 76 -5.05 1.04 2.91
CA GLY A 76 -4.21 0.83 4.08
C GLY A 76 -3.34 2.06 4.32
N MET A 77 -3.06 2.34 5.60
CA MET A 77 -2.23 3.47 6.08
C MET A 77 -0.93 3.69 5.30
N LYS A 78 -0.37 2.65 4.64
CA LYS A 78 0.81 2.73 3.76
C LYS A 78 0.66 3.58 2.48
N ARG A 79 -0.56 3.81 1.97
CA ARG A 79 -0.77 4.68 0.80
C ARG A 79 -0.84 6.15 1.15
N ILE A 80 -1.22 6.48 2.39
CA ILE A 80 -1.32 7.87 2.84
C ILE A 80 0.05 8.55 2.81
N GLU A 81 1.12 7.81 3.14
CA GLU A 81 2.52 8.28 3.03
C GLU A 81 2.91 8.69 1.60
N GLU A 82 2.25 8.14 0.57
CA GLU A 82 2.48 8.51 -0.84
C GLU A 82 1.72 9.78 -1.27
N PHE A 83 0.71 10.21 -0.51
CA PHE A 83 -0.09 11.42 -0.80
C PHE A 83 0.12 12.55 0.21
N ILE A 84 0.65 12.23 1.39
CA ILE A 84 1.05 13.21 2.40
C ILE A 84 2.53 13.48 2.20
N HIS A 85 2.81 14.54 1.46
CA HIS A 85 4.11 15.16 1.45
C HIS A 85 4.10 16.29 2.48
N VAL A 86 4.97 16.18 3.49
CA VAL A 86 5.27 17.29 4.41
C VAL A 86 6.59 17.86 3.94
N ASP A 87 6.59 19.15 3.59
CA ASP A 87 7.79 19.85 3.15
C ASP A 87 8.87 19.78 4.24
N GLN A 88 10.14 19.70 3.84
CA GLN A 88 11.26 19.71 4.77
C GLN A 88 11.28 20.99 5.61
N GLU A 89 10.85 22.12 5.06
CA GLU A 89 10.73 23.39 5.79
C GLU A 89 9.76 23.30 6.97
N VAL A 90 8.70 22.48 6.87
CA VAL A 90 7.77 22.26 7.97
C VAL A 90 8.50 21.61 9.14
N PHE A 91 9.39 20.65 8.91
CA PHE A 91 10.18 20.04 9.97
C PHE A 91 11.18 21.03 10.57
N SER A 92 11.81 21.88 9.76
CA SER A 92 12.69 22.94 10.27
C SER A 92 11.96 23.93 11.17
N LEU A 93 10.69 24.26 10.86
CA LEU A 93 9.86 25.10 11.72
C LEU A 93 9.48 24.40 13.04
N LEU A 94 9.27 23.08 13.02
CA LEU A 94 9.03 22.32 14.26
C LEU A 94 10.28 22.33 15.16
N ASP A 95 11.46 22.14 14.57
CA ASP A 95 12.74 22.19 15.28
C ASP A 95 13.02 23.60 15.83
N GLU A 96 12.77 24.65 15.05
CA GLU A 96 12.91 26.03 15.50
C GLU A 96 11.97 26.35 16.66
N PHE A 97 10.71 25.92 16.58
CA PHE A 97 9.75 26.07 17.66
C PHE A 97 10.22 25.41 18.95
N GLU A 98 10.74 24.18 18.87
CA GLU A 98 11.25 23.45 20.03
C GLU A 98 12.47 24.16 20.63
N ASN A 99 13.39 24.64 19.79
CA ASN A 99 14.57 25.38 20.23
C ASN A 99 14.24 26.72 20.91
N VAL A 100 13.20 27.42 20.45
CA VAL A 100 12.78 28.72 21.02
C VAL A 100 11.94 28.54 22.28
N THR A 101 11.05 27.56 22.30
CA THR A 101 10.03 27.43 23.36
C THR A 101 10.38 26.38 24.41
N GLY A 102 11.33 25.49 24.12
CA GLY A 102 11.63 24.31 24.94
C GLY A 102 10.49 23.28 24.97
N LYS A 103 9.48 23.42 24.11
CA LYS A 103 8.32 22.52 24.06
C LYS A 103 8.27 21.78 22.73
N ARG A 104 7.93 20.50 22.79
CA ARG A 104 7.83 19.66 21.59
C ARG A 104 6.48 19.82 20.90
N LEU A 105 6.50 20.00 19.58
CA LEU A 105 5.30 20.18 18.76
C LEU A 105 5.03 18.95 17.88
N GLU A 106 3.88 18.31 18.05
CA GLU A 106 3.44 17.17 17.24
C GLU A 106 2.43 17.59 16.17
N LEU A 107 2.71 17.22 14.93
CA LEU A 107 1.78 17.33 13.80
C LEU A 107 0.98 16.03 13.63
N VAL A 108 -0.34 16.11 13.75
CA VAL A 108 -1.26 14.98 13.58
C VAL A 108 -2.16 15.23 12.38
N VAL A 109 -2.10 14.33 11.39
CA VAL A 109 -2.99 14.34 10.23
C VAL A 109 -3.99 13.20 10.35
N ASN A 110 -5.28 13.51 10.35
CA ASN A 110 -6.35 12.52 10.45
C ASN A 110 -7.58 12.92 9.63
N LYS A 111 -8.65 12.11 9.68
CA LYS A 111 -9.89 12.34 8.91
C LYS A 111 -10.62 13.65 9.27
N LYS A 112 -10.34 14.25 10.42
CA LYS A 112 -10.89 15.54 10.87
C LYS A 112 -10.05 16.73 10.39
N GLY A 113 -8.90 16.50 9.75
CA GLY A 113 -7.99 17.54 9.27
C GLY A 113 -6.58 17.43 9.87
N ILE A 114 -5.91 18.57 9.94
CA ILE A 114 -4.55 18.73 10.45
C ILE A 114 -4.62 19.37 11.85
N THR A 115 -3.84 18.87 12.80
CA THR A 115 -3.81 19.41 14.17
C THR A 115 -2.37 19.46 14.67
N LEU A 116 -1.98 20.60 15.25
CA LEU A 116 -0.72 20.76 15.99
C LEU A 116 -0.99 20.61 17.48
N ARG A 117 -0.15 19.84 18.18
CA ARG A 117 -0.27 19.61 19.63
C ARG A 117 1.06 19.88 20.29
N ILE A 118 1.04 20.62 21.38
CA ILE A 118 2.23 20.82 22.22
C ILE A 118 2.25 19.67 23.23
N GLN A 119 3.34 18.91 23.28
CA GLN A 119 3.59 18.01 24.40
C GLN A 119 4.09 18.86 25.57
N GLU A 120 3.31 18.90 26.64
CA GLU A 120 3.79 19.36 27.93
C GLU A 120 4.34 18.14 28.65
N ASP A 121 5.63 18.17 29.00
CA ASP A 121 6.20 17.17 29.90
C ASP A 121 5.47 17.30 31.24
N THR A 122 4.49 16.43 31.46
CA THR A 122 3.98 16.17 32.81
C THR A 122 5.09 15.50 33.60
N ALA A 123 5.73 16.32 34.44
CA ALA A 123 6.59 15.91 35.54
C ALA A 123 5.89 14.95 36.52
#